data_AF-A0A0Q6BZU6-F1
#
_entry.id   AF-A0A0Q6BZU6-F1
#
_cell.length_a   1.000
_cell.length_b   1.000
_cell.length_c   1.000
_cell.angle_alpha   90.00
_cell.angle_beta   90.00
_cell.angle_gamma   90.00
#
_symmetry.space_group_name_H-M   'P 1'
#
loop_
_entity.id
_entity.type
_entity.pdbx_description
1 polymer ?
#
loop_
_entity_poly.entity_id
_entity_poly.type
_entity_poly.pdbx_seq_one_letter_code
_entity_poly.pdbx_strand_id
1 'polypeptide(L)'
;MVMIKIAPKSHPSVKIAFYLEQADECGRIAASATLQNVRDRSLRSEAAWRKMAGDIDGASIVVPSSPEAASIPASTPSFASFA
;
A
#
# COMPACT_ATOMS: atom_id res chain seq x y z
N MET A 1 -20.36 40.97 -15.04
CA MET A 1 -18.96 40.52 -15.19
C MET A 1 -18.73 39.41 -14.17
N VAL A 2 -18.80 38.14 -14.58
CA VAL A 2 -18.68 36.98 -13.66
C VAL A 2 -17.23 36.49 -13.70
N MET A 3 -16.53 36.60 -12.58
CA MET A 3 -15.17 36.11 -12.42
C MET A 3 -15.21 34.66 -11.93
N ILE A 4 -14.96 33.70 -12.82
CA ILE A 4 -14.78 32.29 -12.46
C ILE A 4 -13.37 32.13 -11.90
N LYS A 5 -13.24 31.99 -10.58
CA LYS A 5 -12.00 31.58 -9.92
C LYS A 5 -11.77 30.09 -10.18
N ILE A 6 -11.00 29.78 -11.21
CA ILE A 6 -10.50 28.42 -11.43
C ILE A 6 -9.35 28.23 -10.43
N ALA A 7 -9.62 27.54 -9.32
CA ALA A 7 -8.56 27.10 -8.43
C ALA A 7 -7.65 26.12 -9.20
N PRO A 8 -6.31 26.26 -9.14
CA PRO A 8 -5.44 25.27 -9.74
C PRO A 8 -5.64 23.94 -9.01
N LYS A 9 -6.07 22.90 -9.73
CA LYS A 9 -5.95 21.53 -9.22
C LYS A 9 -4.48 21.31 -8.91
N SER A 10 -4.11 21.21 -7.64
CA SER A 10 -2.77 20.78 -7.25
C SER A 10 -2.51 19.46 -7.97
N HIS A 11 -1.53 19.43 -8.87
CA HIS A 11 -1.15 18.17 -9.49
C HIS A 11 -0.57 17.27 -8.40
N PRO A 12 -1.04 16.02 -8.27
CA PRO A 12 -0.44 15.09 -7.32
C PRO A 12 1.04 14.99 -7.65
N SER A 13 1.88 14.98 -6.62
CA SER A 13 3.31 14.75 -6.80
C SER A 13 3.54 13.46 -7.60
N VAL A 14 4.62 13.42 -8.39
CA VAL A 14 5.00 12.21 -9.16
C VAL A 14 5.06 10.98 -8.25
N LYS A 15 5.49 11.14 -6.99
CA LYS A 15 5.50 10.06 -5.99
C LYS A 15 4.10 9.61 -5.59
N ILE A 16 3.18 10.55 -5.40
CA ILE A 16 1.78 10.26 -5.03
C ILE A 16 1.09 9.54 -6.18
N ALA A 17 1.25 10.02 -7.41
CA ALA A 17 0.73 9.36 -8.61
C ALA A 17 1.25 7.91 -8.72
N PHE A 18 2.54 7.70 -8.48
CA PHE A 18 3.12 6.35 -8.46
C PHE A 18 2.50 5.44 -7.38
N TYR A 19 2.33 5.93 -6.14
CA TYR A 19 1.71 5.12 -5.08
C TYR A 19 0.25 4.81 -5.36
N LEU A 20 -0.50 5.73 -5.97
CA LEU A 20 -1.88 5.47 -6.39
C LEU A 20 -1.93 4.42 -7.50
N GLU A 21 -1.03 4.49 -8.48
CA GLU A 21 -0.93 3.47 -9.55
C GLU A 21 -0.62 2.08 -8.97
N GLN A 22 0.32 1.99 -8.02
CA GLN A 22 0.64 0.73 -7.34
C GLN A 22 -0.54 0.19 -6.52
N ALA A 23 -1.31 1.08 -5.88
CA ALA A 23 -2.53 0.69 -5.17
C ALA A 23 -3.55 0.08 -6.13
N ASP A 24 -3.77 0.71 -7.28
CA ASP A 24 -4.74 0.26 -8.29
C ASP A 24 -4.31 -1.06 -8.95
N GLU A 25 -3.01 -1.26 -9.21
CA GLU A 25 -2.48 -2.56 -9.64
C GLU A 25 -2.77 -3.65 -8.60
N CYS A 26 -2.48 -3.40 -7.33
CA CYS A 26 -2.77 -4.36 -6.26
C CYS A 26 -4.27 -4.68 -6.17
N GLY A 27 -5.15 -3.70 -6.38
CA GLY A 27 -6.60 -3.91 -6.45
C GLY A 27 -7.02 -4.78 -7.64
N ARG A 28 -6.41 -4.60 -8.81
CA ARG A 28 -6.63 -5.46 -9.99
C ARG A 28 -6.16 -6.90 -9.76
N ILE A 29 -5.02 -7.08 -9.10
CA ILE A 29 -4.52 -8.40 -8.72
C ILE A 29 -5.48 -9.04 -7.71
N ALA A 30 -5.95 -8.31 -6.70
CA ALA A 30 -6.93 -8.80 -5.74
C ALA A 30 -8.27 -9.21 -6.39
N ALA A 31 -8.72 -8.46 -7.40
CA ALA A 31 -9.94 -8.73 -8.13
C ALA A 31 -9.83 -9.96 -9.05
N SER A 32 -8.66 -10.20 -9.65
CA SER A 32 -8.41 -11.34 -10.53
C SER A 32 -7.89 -12.59 -9.80
N ALA A 33 -7.49 -12.46 -8.54
CA ALA A 33 -6.99 -13.57 -7.73
C ALA A 33 -8.09 -14.61 -7.47
N THR A 34 -7.79 -15.86 -7.82
CA THR A 34 -8.62 -17.03 -7.51
C THR A 34 -8.32 -17.61 -6.13
N LEU A 35 -7.11 -17.40 -5.62
CA LEU A 35 -6.70 -17.84 -4.29
C LEU A 35 -6.92 -16.75 -3.25
N GLN A 36 -7.61 -17.10 -2.17
CA GLN A 36 -7.95 -16.16 -1.10
C GLN A 36 -6.70 -15.54 -0.46
N ASN A 37 -5.64 -16.31 -0.25
CA ASN A 37 -4.39 -15.79 0.33
C ASN A 37 -3.73 -14.71 -0.54
N VAL A 38 -3.81 -14.85 -1.87
CA VAL A 38 -3.28 -13.87 -2.83
C VAL A 38 -4.15 -12.62 -2.82
N ARG A 39 -5.49 -12.79 -2.80
CA ARG A 39 -6.44 -11.68 -2.68
C ARG A 39 -6.17 -10.86 -1.42
N ASP A 40 -6.13 -11.51 -0.25
CA ASP A 40 -5.94 -10.84 1.02
C ASP A 40 -4.59 -10.12 1.12
N ARG A 41 -3.52 -10.75 0.61
CA ARG A 41 -2.20 -10.10 0.54
C ARG A 41 -2.24 -8.86 -0.36
N SER A 42 -2.88 -8.95 -1.51
CA SER A 42 -2.95 -7.86 -2.48
C SER A 42 -3.77 -6.68 -1.94
N LEU A 43 -4.88 -6.95 -1.24
CA LEU A 43 -5.66 -5.91 -0.55
C LEU A 43 -4.86 -5.21 0.56
N ARG A 44 -4.04 -5.95 1.32
CA ARG A 44 -3.14 -5.34 2.32
C ARG A 44 -2.09 -4.44 1.66
N SER A 45 -1.52 -4.87 0.54
CA SER A 45 -0.58 -4.04 -0.22
C SER A 45 -1.24 -2.78 -0.77
N GLU A 46 -2.43 -2.90 -1.35
CA GLU A 46 -3.23 -1.77 -1.82
C GLU A 46 -3.47 -0.73 -0.71
N ALA A 47 -3.88 -1.18 0.47
CA ALA A 47 -4.09 -0.30 1.62
C ALA A 47 -2.79 0.40 2.06
N ALA A 48 -1.65 -0.31 2.04
CA ALA A 48 -0.35 0.28 2.37
C ALA A 48 0.07 1.36 1.36
N TRP A 49 -0.12 1.12 0.06
CA TRP A 49 0.16 2.10 -0.99
C TRP A 49 -0.70 3.34 -0.88
N ARG A 50 -2.02 3.18 -0.65
CA ARG A 50 -2.92 4.33 -0.43
C ARG A 50 -2.55 5.11 0.82
N LYS A 51 -2.14 4.42 1.90
CA LYS A 51 -1.66 5.09 3.10
C LYS A 51 -0.43 5.95 2.82
N MET A 52 0.57 5.42 2.12
CA MET A 52 1.76 6.19 1.76
C MET A 52 1.46 7.39 0.85
N ALA A 53 0.49 7.25 -0.08
CA ALA A 53 0.01 8.38 -0.87
C ALA A 53 -0.61 9.47 0.02
N GLY A 54 -1.49 9.08 0.95
CA GLY A 54 -2.14 9.98 1.90
C GLY A 54 -1.17 10.63 2.89
N ASP A 55 -0.15 9.92 3.36
CA ASP A 55 0.88 10.45 4.27
C ASP A 55 1.71 11.56 3.59
N ILE A 56 1.91 11.47 2.28
CA ILE A 56 2.65 12.49 1.50
C ILE A 56 1.76 13.68 1.16
N ASP A 57 0.49 13.44 0.82
CA ASP A 57 -0.47 14.50 0.56
C ASP A 57 -0.85 15.27 1.86
N GLY A 58 -0.86 14.59 3.00
CA GLY A 58 -1.38 15.10 4.27
C GLY A 58 -0.35 15.38 5.37
N ALA A 59 0.91 14.93 5.22
CA ALA A 59 2.00 15.11 6.18
C ALA A 59 1.58 15.01 7.68
N SER A 60 0.77 14.00 8.03
CA SER A 60 0.46 13.66 9.42
C SER A 60 0.89 12.23 9.69
N ILE A 61 2.11 12.09 10.22
CA ILE A 61 2.67 10.81 10.66
C ILE A 61 1.78 10.24 11.78
N VAL A 62 0.92 9.30 11.43
CA VAL A 62 0.38 8.32 12.40
C VAL A 62 0.68 6.94 11.83
N VAL A 63 1.80 6.41 12.29
CA VAL A 63 2.11 4.98 12.20
C VAL A 63 1.49 4.35 13.44
N PRO A 64 0.27 3.80 13.42
CA PRO A 64 0.00 2.68 14.29
C PRO A 64 0.77 1.51 13.68
N SER A 65 2.00 1.34 14.16
CA SER A 65 2.69 0.07 14.10
C SER A 65 1.72 -0.94 14.69
N SER A 66 1.16 -1.79 13.83
CA SER A 66 0.45 -2.98 14.29
C SER A 66 1.36 -3.67 15.32
N PRO A 67 0.95 -3.83 16.60
CA PRO A 67 1.77 -4.45 17.63
C PRO A 67 1.75 -5.97 17.48
N GLU A 68 1.98 -6.43 16.26
CA GLU A 68 2.00 -7.83 15.91
C GLU A 68 3.07 -8.06 14.86
N ALA A 69 4.28 -7.62 15.19
CA ALA A 69 5.42 -8.51 15.04
C ALA A 69 5.18 -9.70 15.99
N ALA A 70 4.15 -10.50 15.68
CA ALA A 70 4.04 -11.85 16.18
C ALA A 70 5.41 -12.46 15.91
N SER A 71 6.07 -12.83 17.00
CA SER A 71 7.20 -13.73 17.06
C SER A 71 7.09 -14.71 15.89
N ILE A 72 7.78 -14.43 14.79
CA ILE A 72 8.03 -15.44 13.77
C ILE A 72 9.21 -16.17 14.41
N PRO A 73 9.03 -17.34 15.08
CA PRO A 73 10.18 -18.14 15.38
C PRO A 73 10.88 -18.35 14.04
N ALA A 74 12.18 -18.10 13.99
CA ALA A 74 12.99 -18.34 12.82
C ALA A 74 12.99 -19.84 12.50
N SER A 75 11.88 -20.36 11.97
CA SER A 75 11.82 -21.58 11.20
C SER A 75 12.24 -21.24 9.78
N THR A 76 13.47 -20.74 9.67
CA THR A 76 14.27 -21.05 8.49
C THR A 76 14.51 -22.55 8.59
N PRO A 77 13.97 -23.41 7.70
CA PRO A 77 14.42 -24.79 7.68
C PRO A 77 15.92 -24.76 7.37
N SER A 78 16.73 -25.04 8.39
CA SER A 78 18.15 -25.29 8.19
C SER A 78 18.26 -26.54 7.33
N PHE A 79 18.64 -26.37 6.06
CA PHE A 79 18.92 -27.48 5.14
C PHE A 79 20.14 -28.31 5.58
N ALA A 80 20.85 -27.90 6.64
CA ALA A 80 22.08 -28.50 7.13
C ALA A 80 21.89 -29.75 8.03
N SER A 81 20.74 -30.44 7.97
CA SER A 81 20.53 -31.68 8.74
C SER A 81 20.10 -32.87 7.87
N PHE A 82 20.41 -32.85 6.58
CA PHE A 82 20.31 -34.02 5.71
C PHE A 82 21.71 -34.54 5.32
N ALA A 83 22.51 -34.94 6.31
CA ALA A 83 23.69 -35.81 6.18
C ALA A 83 24.22 -36.21 7.55
#